data_AF-A0A4Y7I9G0-F1
#
_entry.id   AF-A0A4Y7I9G0-F1
#
_cell.length_a   1.000
_cell.length_b   1.000
_cell.length_c   1.000
_cell.angle_alpha   90.00
_cell.angle_beta   90.00
_cell.angle_gamma   90.00
#
_symmetry.space_group_name_H-M   'P 1'
#
loop_
_entity.id
_entity.type
_entity.pdbx_description
1 polymer ?
#
loop_
_entity_poly.entity_id
_entity_poly.type
_entity_poly.pdbx_seq_one_letter_code
_entity_poly.pdbx_strand_id
1 'polypeptide(L)'
;MGTDRLCPTTKQYSRSSFQFISEKLLLKKGLEDALMGYITGKKKATELAHLIWQRIVQKGDNVVDATCGNGYDTLALLKMVADESGKGRVSGMDIQSCALENTSSLLDESLNANERELVELFHLCHSRMEDVIPEGIFLRLVVFNLGYLPGGDKSDNYSARKDITSFGICM
;
A
#
# COMPACT_ATOMS: atom_id res chain seq x y z
N MET A 1 -42.03 22.75 -3.49
CA MET A 1 -40.54 22.85 -3.47
C MET A 1 -40.05 21.78 -2.52
N GLY A 2 -39.33 20.80 -3.05
CA GLY A 2 -38.95 19.56 -2.35
C GLY A 2 -38.89 18.44 -3.36
N THR A 3 -37.82 18.41 -4.16
CA THR A 3 -37.53 17.29 -5.05
C THR A 3 -36.38 16.52 -4.42
N ASP A 4 -36.71 15.38 -3.83
CA ASP A 4 -35.77 14.31 -3.52
C ASP A 4 -35.06 13.91 -4.81
N ARG A 5 -33.78 14.27 -4.92
CA ARG A 5 -32.89 13.73 -5.93
C ARG A 5 -32.17 12.53 -5.33
N LEU A 6 -32.78 11.37 -5.55
CA LEU A 6 -32.12 10.06 -5.51
C LEU A 6 -30.83 10.13 -6.34
N CYS A 7 -29.68 9.93 -5.68
CA CYS A 7 -28.38 9.77 -6.31
C CYS A 7 -28.33 8.40 -7.01
N PRO A 8 -28.09 8.31 -8.33
CA PRO A 8 -27.99 7.02 -9.01
C PRO A 8 -26.54 6.52 -9.03
N THR A 9 -26.40 5.21 -8.82
CA THR A 9 -25.27 4.32 -9.16
C THR A 9 -24.20 4.01 -8.10
N THR A 10 -24.61 3.34 -7.03
CA THR A 10 -23.81 2.20 -6.53
C THR A 10 -23.83 1.10 -7.61
N LYS A 11 -22.78 1.02 -8.44
CA LYS A 11 -22.61 -0.13 -9.34
C LYS A 11 -22.31 -1.36 -8.49
N GLN A 12 -23.32 -2.20 -8.31
CA GLN A 12 -23.20 -3.51 -7.69
C GLN A 12 -22.40 -4.42 -8.64
N TYR A 13 -21.08 -4.51 -8.44
CA TYR A 13 -20.25 -5.47 -9.17
C TYR A 13 -20.60 -6.89 -8.71
N SER A 14 -20.94 -7.75 -9.68
CA SER A 14 -21.32 -9.13 -9.42
C SER A 14 -20.12 -9.95 -8.93
N ARG A 15 -20.39 -10.93 -8.04
CA ARG A 15 -19.43 -11.93 -7.53
C ARG A 15 -18.52 -12.55 -8.61
N SER A 16 -18.96 -12.57 -9.86
CA SER A 16 -18.19 -13.09 -11.01
C SER A 16 -16.92 -12.28 -11.35
N SER A 17 -16.91 -10.96 -11.14
CA SER A 17 -15.74 -10.12 -11.45
C SER A 17 -14.59 -10.35 -10.46
N PHE A 18 -14.92 -10.55 -9.18
CA PHE A 18 -13.95 -10.92 -8.14
C PHE A 18 -13.36 -12.32 -8.36
N GLN A 19 -14.20 -13.29 -8.72
CA GLN A 19 -13.75 -14.66 -9.03
C GLN A 19 -12.76 -14.66 -10.20
N PHE A 20 -13.04 -13.86 -11.24
CA PHE A 20 -12.21 -13.78 -12.44
C PHE A 20 -10.83 -13.14 -12.22
N ILE A 21 -10.76 -12.11 -11.35
CA ILE A 21 -9.48 -11.51 -10.94
C ILE A 21 -8.67 -12.52 -10.12
N SER A 22 -9.31 -13.21 -9.17
CA SER A 22 -8.67 -14.20 -8.32
C SER A 22 -8.06 -15.36 -9.13
N GLU A 23 -8.81 -15.88 -10.11
CA GLU A 23 -8.34 -16.97 -10.99
C GLU A 23 -7.16 -16.55 -11.89
N LYS A 24 -7.18 -15.33 -12.46
CA LYS A 24 -6.04 -14.80 -13.23
C LYS A 24 -4.83 -14.47 -12.37
N LEU A 25 -5.06 -14.09 -11.10
CA LEU A 25 -4.00 -13.80 -10.16
C LEU A 25 -3.28 -15.08 -9.71
N LEU A 26 -3.98 -16.19 -9.53
CA LEU A 26 -3.38 -17.46 -9.07
C LEU A 26 -2.54 -18.18 -10.15
N LEU A 27 -2.89 -18.06 -11.43
CA LEU A 27 -2.41 -18.98 -12.48
C LEU A 27 -1.09 -18.60 -13.21
N LYS A 28 -0.18 -17.85 -12.59
CA LYS A 28 1.10 -17.47 -13.24
C LYS A 28 2.32 -17.78 -12.40
N LYS A 29 3.23 -18.53 -13.03
CA LYS A 29 4.57 -18.96 -12.58
C LYS A 29 5.24 -17.89 -11.69
N GLY A 30 5.67 -18.28 -10.50
CA GLY A 30 6.29 -17.40 -9.48
C GLY A 30 5.38 -17.03 -8.30
N LEU A 31 4.05 -16.92 -8.48
CA LEU A 31 3.15 -16.71 -7.33
C LEU A 31 2.93 -18.00 -6.54
N GLU A 32 2.78 -19.14 -7.22
CA GLU A 32 2.67 -20.45 -6.57
C GLU A 32 3.91 -20.76 -5.73
N ASP A 33 5.12 -20.53 -6.25
CA ASP A 33 6.35 -20.72 -5.50
C ASP A 33 6.42 -19.81 -4.27
N ALA A 34 5.95 -18.56 -4.41
CA ALA A 34 5.93 -17.62 -3.29
C ALA A 34 4.88 -17.99 -2.24
N LEU A 35 3.70 -18.41 -2.67
CA LEU A 35 2.62 -18.89 -1.82
C LEU A 35 3.04 -20.16 -1.07
N MET A 36 3.63 -21.12 -1.77
CA MET A 36 4.17 -22.33 -1.16
C MET A 36 5.33 -22.00 -0.21
N GLY A 37 6.18 -21.04 -0.58
CA GLY A 37 7.21 -20.50 0.30
C GLY A 37 6.63 -19.92 1.59
N TYR A 38 5.55 -19.14 1.51
CA TYR A 38 4.87 -18.59 2.67
C TYR A 38 4.22 -19.68 3.54
N ILE A 39 3.45 -20.60 2.93
CA ILE A 39 2.80 -21.72 3.63
C ILE A 39 3.83 -22.61 4.35
N THR A 40 4.99 -22.82 3.73
CA THR A 40 6.09 -23.62 4.32
C THR A 40 7.00 -22.84 5.26
N GLY A 41 6.72 -21.55 5.49
CA GLY A 41 7.52 -20.68 6.37
C GLY A 41 8.88 -20.26 5.81
N LYS A 42 9.15 -20.50 4.52
CA LYS A 42 10.39 -20.12 3.82
C LYS A 42 10.40 -18.68 3.30
N LYS A 43 9.23 -18.03 3.21
CA LYS A 43 9.08 -16.64 2.78
C LYS A 43 8.18 -15.86 3.72
N LYS A 44 8.41 -14.55 3.82
CA LYS A 44 7.58 -13.65 4.63
C LYS A 44 6.27 -13.30 3.91
N ALA A 45 5.25 -12.90 4.69
CA ALA A 45 3.99 -12.41 4.15
C ALA A 45 4.19 -11.19 3.23
N THR A 46 5.13 -10.31 3.58
CA THR A 46 5.47 -9.10 2.81
C THR A 46 6.03 -9.42 1.42
N GLU A 47 6.81 -10.49 1.26
CA GLU A 47 7.30 -10.91 -0.05
C GLU A 47 6.16 -11.37 -0.96
N LEU A 48 5.21 -12.13 -0.40
CA LEU A 48 4.01 -12.54 -1.13
C LEU A 48 3.14 -11.33 -1.49
N ALA A 49 3.01 -10.37 -0.58
CA ALA A 49 2.31 -9.11 -0.78
C ALA A 49 2.85 -8.34 -1.98
N HIS A 50 4.17 -8.12 -2.02
CA HIS A 50 4.83 -7.36 -3.10
C HIS A 50 4.57 -7.99 -4.47
N LEU A 51 4.57 -9.33 -4.56
CA LEU A 51 4.27 -10.05 -5.79
C LEU A 51 2.81 -9.90 -6.23
N ILE A 52 1.88 -9.76 -5.28
CA ILE A 52 0.48 -9.47 -5.56
C ILE A 52 0.33 -8.02 -6.02
N TRP A 53 0.97 -7.07 -5.34
CA TRP A 53 0.87 -5.65 -5.68
C TRP A 53 1.41 -5.35 -7.08
N GLN A 54 2.50 -5.99 -7.49
CA GLN A 54 3.04 -5.88 -8.85
C GLN A 54 2.05 -6.25 -9.96
N ARG A 55 0.98 -6.97 -9.63
CA ARG A 55 -0.08 -7.37 -10.57
C ARG A 55 -1.28 -6.42 -10.55
N ILE A 56 -1.39 -5.61 -9.51
CA ILE A 56 -2.49 -4.66 -9.28
C ILE A 56 -2.07 -3.26 -9.69
N VAL A 57 -0.87 -2.84 -9.26
CA VAL A 57 -0.31 -1.51 -9.43
C VAL A 57 0.25 -1.34 -10.84
N GLN A 58 -0.13 -0.24 -11.47
CA GLN A 58 0.34 0.19 -12.77
C GLN A 58 1.18 1.46 -12.64
N LYS A 59 1.98 1.72 -13.66
CA LYS A 59 2.73 2.96 -13.78
C LYS A 59 1.76 4.13 -13.83
N GLY A 60 2.07 5.20 -13.08
CA GLY A 60 1.21 6.37 -12.95
C GLY A 60 0.06 6.24 -11.95
N ASP A 61 -0.13 5.11 -11.27
CA ASP A 61 -1.16 4.98 -10.23
C ASP A 61 -0.82 5.79 -8.96
N ASN A 62 -1.86 6.13 -8.18
CA ASN A 62 -1.71 6.64 -6.82
C ASN A 62 -1.89 5.50 -5.82
N VAL A 63 -0.96 5.36 -4.87
CA VAL A 63 -0.97 4.31 -3.86
C VAL A 63 -0.61 4.87 -2.49
N VAL A 64 -1.06 4.19 -1.44
CA VAL A 64 -0.83 4.59 -0.05
C VAL A 64 -0.14 3.48 0.72
N ASP A 65 0.91 3.83 1.45
CA ASP A 65 1.50 3.03 2.52
C ASP A 65 1.03 3.62 3.86
N ALA A 66 0.07 2.96 4.51
CA ALA A 66 -0.58 3.48 5.71
C ALA A 66 0.22 3.26 7.00
N THR A 67 1.38 2.58 6.91
CA THR A 67 2.25 2.21 8.03
C THR A 67 3.69 2.11 7.54
N CYS A 68 4.30 3.23 7.15
CA CYS A 68 5.54 3.20 6.35
C CYS A 68 6.75 2.62 7.11
N GLY A 69 6.81 2.77 8.44
CA GLY A 69 7.84 2.14 9.27
C GLY A 69 9.27 2.42 8.79
N ASN A 70 9.99 1.38 8.38
CA ASN A 70 11.37 1.53 7.84
C ASN A 70 11.42 1.83 6.33
N GLY A 71 10.28 2.06 5.68
CA GLY A 71 10.19 2.54 4.30
C GLY A 71 10.31 1.48 3.20
N TYR A 72 10.45 0.19 3.53
CA TYR A 72 10.61 -0.87 2.52
C TYR A 72 9.37 -1.03 1.62
N ASP A 73 8.18 -0.97 2.20
CA ASP A 73 6.92 -1.08 1.47
C ASP A 73 6.69 0.19 0.62
N THR A 74 6.95 1.37 1.18
CA THR A 74 6.95 2.67 0.47
C THR A 74 7.87 2.65 -0.76
N LEU A 75 9.12 2.20 -0.59
CA LEU A 75 10.09 2.10 -1.69
C LEU A 75 9.66 1.09 -2.76
N ALA A 76 9.09 -0.04 -2.34
CA ALA A 76 8.59 -1.04 -3.27
C ALA A 76 7.41 -0.50 -4.11
N LEU A 77 6.46 0.18 -3.46
CA LEU A 77 5.32 0.84 -4.12
C LEU A 77 5.79 1.91 -5.11
N LEU A 78 6.77 2.74 -4.72
CA LEU A 78 7.34 3.75 -5.61
C LEU A 78 7.90 3.13 -6.88
N LYS A 79 8.71 2.07 -6.75
CA LYS A 79 9.26 1.36 -7.91
C LYS A 79 8.18 0.78 -8.82
N MET A 80 7.00 0.46 -8.28
CA MET A 80 5.87 0.00 -9.08
C MET A 80 5.19 1.14 -9.84
N VAL A 81 4.96 2.30 -9.21
CA VAL A 81 4.22 3.42 -9.85
C VAL A 81 5.08 4.35 -10.70
N ALA A 82 6.38 4.47 -10.42
CA ALA A 82 7.26 5.44 -11.06
C ALA A 82 7.52 5.11 -12.53
N ASP A 83 7.30 6.08 -13.42
CA ASP A 83 7.69 6.07 -14.83
C ASP A 83 8.18 7.45 -15.27
N GLU A 84 8.59 7.55 -16.54
CA GLU A 84 9.04 8.79 -17.16
C GLU A 84 7.94 9.88 -17.23
N SER A 85 6.66 9.52 -17.05
CA SER A 85 5.57 10.49 -17.07
C SER A 85 5.47 11.31 -15.78
N GLY A 86 6.07 10.81 -14.68
CA GLY A 86 6.05 11.48 -13.38
C GLY A 86 4.65 11.64 -12.77
N LYS A 87 3.68 10.83 -13.22
CA LYS A 87 2.27 10.93 -12.76
C LYS A 87 1.96 10.14 -11.50
N GLY A 88 2.72 9.08 -11.23
CA GLY A 88 2.49 8.21 -10.07
C GLY A 88 2.72 8.94 -8.75
N ARG A 89 1.99 8.57 -7.71
CA ARG A 89 2.17 9.13 -6.36
C ARG A 89 2.15 8.04 -5.31
N VAL A 90 3.03 8.15 -4.33
CA VAL A 90 3.05 7.33 -3.13
C VAL A 90 2.88 8.23 -1.92
N SER A 91 1.83 7.99 -1.14
CA SER A 91 1.64 8.64 0.16
C SER A 91 2.01 7.67 1.27
N GLY A 92 3.07 7.96 2.02
CA GLY A 92 3.49 7.19 3.19
C GLY A 92 2.98 7.85 4.47
N MET A 93 2.44 7.08 5.41
CA MET A 93 1.92 7.58 6.68
C MET A 93 2.45 6.75 7.84
N ASP A 94 2.78 7.43 8.94
CA ASP A 94 3.07 6.78 10.21
C ASP A 94 2.81 7.75 11.38
N ILE A 95 2.48 7.22 12.55
CA ILE A 95 2.31 8.03 13.78
C ILE A 95 3.65 8.31 14.48
N GLN A 96 4.70 7.56 14.13
CA GLN A 96 6.01 7.68 14.75
C GLN A 96 6.94 8.53 13.88
N SER A 97 7.52 9.59 14.44
CA SER A 97 8.44 10.46 13.69
C SER A 97 9.68 9.69 13.20
N CYS A 98 10.20 8.76 14.02
CA CYS A 98 11.34 7.92 13.67
C CYS A 98 11.08 7.02 12.46
N ALA A 99 9.83 6.59 12.23
CA ALA A 99 9.46 5.84 11.03
C ALA A 99 9.59 6.73 9.77
N LEU A 100 9.14 7.98 9.84
CA LEU A 100 9.27 8.91 8.72
C LEU A 100 10.72 9.28 8.44
N GLU A 101 11.53 9.45 9.49
CA GLU A 101 12.97 9.71 9.37
C GLU A 101 13.69 8.53 8.70
N ASN A 102 13.41 7.30 9.16
CA ASN A 102 13.96 6.08 8.55
C ASN A 102 13.52 5.94 7.10
N THR A 103 12.23 6.17 6.84
CA THR A 103 11.65 6.09 5.49
C THR A 103 12.27 7.13 4.57
N SER A 104 12.36 8.40 4.99
CA SER A 104 13.01 9.46 4.18
C SER A 104 14.47 9.11 3.92
N SER A 105 15.22 8.69 4.94
CA SER A 105 16.64 8.34 4.78
C SER A 105 16.83 7.22 3.75
N LEU A 106 16.02 6.15 3.84
CA LEU A 106 16.06 5.06 2.86
C LEU A 106 15.73 5.54 1.44
N LEU A 107 14.73 6.41 1.30
CA LEU A 107 14.33 6.96 0.00
C LEU A 107 15.43 7.85 -0.58
N ASP A 108 16.03 8.72 0.23
CA ASP A 108 17.10 9.64 -0.18
C ASP A 108 18.37 8.88 -0.60
N GLU A 109 18.66 7.73 0.03
CA GLU A 109 19.77 6.84 -0.36
C GLU A 109 19.46 6.02 -1.62
N SER A 110 18.20 5.69 -1.87
CA SER A 110 17.80 4.72 -2.90
C SER A 110 17.37 5.34 -4.23
N LEU A 111 17.07 6.63 -4.25
CA LEU A 111 16.34 7.28 -5.34
C LEU A 111 17.07 8.50 -5.89
N ASN A 112 16.75 8.82 -7.14
CA ASN A 112 17.11 10.13 -7.70
C ASN A 112 16.06 11.20 -7.34
N ALA A 113 16.38 12.48 -7.60
CA ALA A 113 15.52 13.60 -7.26
C ALA A 113 14.11 13.50 -7.87
N ASN A 114 13.99 13.07 -9.13
CA ASN A 114 12.69 12.96 -9.80
C ASN A 114 11.81 11.86 -9.19
N GLU A 115 12.41 10.74 -8.80
CA GLU A 115 11.67 9.66 -8.12
C GLU A 115 11.25 10.08 -6.71
N ARG A 116 12.11 10.84 -6.00
CA ARG A 116 11.84 11.34 -4.65
C ARG A 116 10.65 12.29 -4.59
N GLU A 117 10.42 13.08 -5.64
CA GLU A 117 9.26 13.97 -5.79
C GLU A 117 7.92 13.23 -5.91
N LEU A 118 7.93 11.93 -6.23
CA LEU A 118 6.71 11.13 -6.32
C LEU A 118 6.22 10.63 -4.95
N VAL A 119 6.98 10.86 -3.88
CA VAL A 119 6.66 10.38 -2.53
C VAL A 119 6.40 11.54 -1.58
N GLU A 120 5.26 11.49 -0.90
CA GLU A 120 4.91 12.39 0.19
C GLU A 120 4.75 11.60 1.48
N LEU A 121 5.37 12.08 2.57
CA LEU A 121 5.37 11.43 3.88
C LEU A 121 4.57 12.28 4.88
N PHE A 122 3.63 11.65 5.58
CA PHE A 122 2.74 12.31 6.51
C PHE A 122 2.91 11.75 7.93
N HIS A 123 3.21 12.64 8.87
CA HIS A 123 3.18 12.33 10.30
C HIS A 123 1.76 12.31 10.81
N LEU A 124 1.07 11.21 10.53
CA LEU A 124 -0.37 11.10 10.69
C LEU A 124 -0.79 9.65 10.89
N CYS A 125 -1.84 9.45 11.70
CA CYS A 125 -2.51 8.16 11.76
C CYS A 125 -3.29 7.93 10.46
N HIS A 126 -3.22 6.73 9.88
CA HIS A 126 -3.98 6.37 8.68
C HIS A 126 -5.50 6.52 8.81
N SER A 127 -6.05 6.60 10.03
CA SER A 127 -7.47 6.92 10.25
C SER A 127 -7.86 8.33 9.80
N ARG A 128 -6.88 9.20 9.58
CA ARG A 128 -7.03 10.58 9.08
C ARG A 128 -6.55 10.74 7.64
N MET A 129 -6.45 9.65 6.88
CA MET A 129 -6.00 9.66 5.48
C MET A 129 -6.81 10.63 4.61
N GLU A 130 -8.11 10.76 4.87
CA GLU A 130 -9.01 11.70 4.21
C GLU A 130 -8.63 13.19 4.37
N ASP A 131 -7.83 13.53 5.39
CA ASP A 131 -7.34 14.91 5.58
C ASP A 131 -6.25 15.29 4.57
N VAL A 132 -5.55 14.29 4.01
CA VAL A 132 -4.34 14.49 3.19
C VAL A 132 -4.45 13.94 1.78
N ILE A 133 -5.35 12.98 1.54
CA ILE A 133 -5.66 12.50 0.20
C ILE A 133 -6.88 13.28 -0.32
N PRO A 134 -6.71 14.14 -1.33
CA PRO A 134 -7.81 14.96 -1.84
C PRO A 134 -8.97 14.12 -2.38
N GLU A 135 -10.19 14.62 -2.20
CA GLU A 135 -11.37 14.06 -2.84
C GLU A 135 -11.20 14.03 -4.38
N GLY A 136 -11.57 12.91 -5.00
CA GLY A 136 -11.47 12.71 -6.45
C GLY A 136 -10.17 12.07 -6.94
N ILE A 137 -9.19 11.84 -6.05
CA ILE A 137 -8.02 11.01 -6.37
C ILE A 137 -8.42 9.53 -6.36
N PHE A 138 -8.19 8.84 -7.48
CA PHE A 138 -8.35 7.39 -7.53
C PHE A 138 -7.12 6.70 -6.95
N LEU A 139 -7.31 6.00 -5.83
CA LEU A 139 -6.28 5.17 -5.19
C LEU A 139 -6.37 3.74 -5.72
N ARG A 140 -5.27 3.24 -6.29
CA ARG A 140 -5.19 1.85 -6.76
C ARG A 140 -5.08 0.86 -5.60
N LEU A 141 -4.31 1.21 -4.58
CA LEU A 141 -3.93 0.32 -3.51
C LEU A 141 -3.63 1.10 -2.23
N VAL A 142 -4.15 0.59 -1.11
CA VAL A 142 -3.78 1.02 0.24
C VAL A 142 -3.21 -0.18 0.98
N VAL A 143 -1.98 -0.04 1.46
CA VAL A 143 -1.23 -1.10 2.14
C VAL A 143 -1.21 -0.82 3.64
N PHE A 144 -1.48 -1.86 4.43
CA PHE A 144 -1.26 -1.87 5.87
C PHE A 144 -0.35 -3.04 6.23
N ASN A 145 0.73 -2.76 6.94
CA ASN A 145 1.57 -3.79 7.53
C ASN A 145 1.47 -3.68 9.06
N LEU A 146 0.47 -4.35 9.62
CA LEU A 146 0.13 -4.21 11.03
C LEU A 146 1.10 -5.06 11.87
N GLY A 147 1.81 -4.37 12.75
CA GLY A 147 2.86 -4.89 13.62
C GLY A 147 3.49 -3.72 14.39
N TYR A 148 4.51 -4.00 15.21
CA TYR A 148 5.28 -2.95 15.88
C TYR A 148 6.49 -2.55 15.03
N LEU A 149 6.91 -1.27 15.10
CA LEU A 149 8.14 -0.81 14.46
C LEU A 149 9.37 -1.46 15.12
N PRO A 150 10.19 -2.24 14.40
CA PRO A 150 11.38 -2.85 14.98
C PRO A 150 12.40 -1.78 15.40
N GLY A 151 12.61 -1.63 16.71
CA GLY A 151 13.52 -0.62 17.28
C GLY A 151 12.85 0.68 17.74
N GLY A 152 11.53 0.81 17.58
CA GLY A 152 10.75 1.91 18.18
C GLY A 152 10.57 1.75 19.69
N ASP A 153 10.18 2.84 20.35
CA ASP A 153 9.94 2.87 21.79
C ASP A 153 8.92 1.79 22.20
N LYS A 154 9.32 0.93 23.14
CA LYS A 154 8.55 -0.26 23.56
C LYS A 154 7.36 0.08 24.48
N SER A 155 7.06 1.36 24.68
CA SER A 155 5.99 1.83 25.58
C SER A 155 4.58 1.65 24.99
N ASP A 156 4.46 1.41 23.68
CA ASP A 156 3.18 1.12 23.04
C ASP A 156 2.86 -0.37 23.19
N ASN A 157 2.05 -0.69 24.20
CA ASN A 157 1.61 -2.03 24.59
C ASN A 157 0.70 -2.71 23.53
N TYR A 158 1.24 -3.03 22.36
CA TYR A 158 0.62 -3.98 21.43
C TYR A 158 1.56 -5.14 21.17
N SER A 159 1.43 -6.20 21.99
CA SER A 159 1.94 -7.53 21.65
C SER A 159 1.09 -8.11 20.51
N ALA A 160 1.27 -7.59 19.30
CA ALA A 160 0.73 -8.19 18.09
C ALA A 160 1.71 -9.25 17.58
N ARG A 161 1.16 -10.36 17.08
CA ARG A 161 1.92 -11.32 16.27
C ARG A 161 2.61 -10.55 15.14
N LYS A 162 3.90 -10.82 14.92
CA LYS A 162 4.60 -10.34 13.73
C LYS A 162 3.83 -10.83 12.50
N ASP A 163 3.59 -9.91 11.57
CA ASP A 163 3.09 -10.14 10.21
C ASP A 163 1.55 -10.30 10.08
N ILE A 164 0.77 -9.28 10.46
CA ILE A 164 -0.58 -9.09 9.89
C ILE A 164 -0.47 -8.04 8.80
N THR A 165 -0.11 -8.46 7.59
CA THR A 165 -0.20 -7.58 6.43
C THR A 165 -1.64 -7.65 5.88
N SER A 166 -2.33 -6.51 5.87
CA SER A 166 -3.69 -6.37 5.35
C SER A 166 -3.66 -5.45 4.11
N PHE A 167 -4.39 -5.81 3.06
CA PHE A 167 -4.44 -5.03 1.82
C PHE A 167 -5.86 -4.55 1.58
N GLY A 168 -6.02 -3.24 1.42
CA GLY A 168 -7.24 -2.64 0.91
C GLY A 168 -7.05 -2.30 -0.56
N ILE A 169 -7.78 -2.96 -1.45
CA ILE A 169 -7.91 -2.49 -2.84
C ILE A 169 -9.07 -1.51 -2.85
N CYS A 170 -8.80 -0.22 -3.08
CA CYS A 170 -9.85 0.74 -3.44
C CYS A 170 -10.19 0.50 -4.92
N MET A 171 -11.47 0.24 -5.21
CA MET A 171 -12.02 0.14 -6.58
C MET A 171 -13.14 1.15 -6.75
#